data_AF-A0A9P8MMJ8-F1
#
_entry.id   AF-A0A9P8MMJ8-F1
#
_cell.length_a   1.000
_cell.length_b   1.000
_cell.length_c   1.000
_cell.angle_alpha   90.00
_cell.angle_beta   90.00
_cell.angle_gamma   90.00
#
_symmetry.space_group_name_H-M   'P 1'
#
loop_
_entity.id
_entity.type
_entity.pdbx_description
1 polymer ?
#
loop_
_entity_poly.entity_id
_entity_poly.type
_entity_poly.pdbx_seq_one_letter_code
_entity_poly.pdbx_strand_id
1 'polypeptide(L)'
;MAVDSSNALVVDKDGADAFRHENDQLLSLLPASYRTESDDLAAPARHVTTCIEKELNLRRLTSIHGWPWLAGRPMPPRPLHHQLLVGREVIVTEQMDMHLVWTTSWIFLKPIPRFLLEPRFWHEYLSCGQELRQRALGFLLSYAALISYESDFLVAKEKHLLPIEVPWPSWRTFVQELHTEHIYPNIDARFYYGELR
;
A
#
# COMPACT_ATOMS: atom_id res chain seq x y z
N MET A 1 53.05 -29.21 16.56
CA MET A 1 52.57 -29.71 15.25
C MET A 1 51.16 -29.19 15.06
N ALA A 2 51.01 -28.25 14.12
CA ALA A 2 49.76 -27.59 13.80
C ALA A 2 48.89 -28.48 12.91
N VAL A 3 47.57 -28.47 13.13
CA VAL A 3 46.58 -28.78 12.09
C VAL A 3 45.52 -27.69 12.13
N ASP A 4 45.80 -26.71 11.27
CA ASP A 4 44.93 -25.85 10.48
C ASP A 4 43.45 -25.68 10.88
N SER A 5 43.12 -24.42 11.17
CA SER A 5 41.78 -23.87 11.17
C SER A 5 41.52 -23.23 9.81
N SER A 6 40.60 -23.78 9.02
CA SER A 6 40.00 -23.08 7.89
C SER A 6 38.68 -23.77 7.50
N ASN A 7 37.60 -23.43 8.19
CA ASN A 7 36.25 -23.66 7.70
C ASN A 7 35.69 -22.32 7.22
N ALA A 8 36.17 -21.88 6.05
CA ALA A 8 35.58 -20.75 5.36
C ALA A 8 34.29 -21.24 4.69
N LEU A 9 33.15 -20.75 5.18
CA LEU A 9 31.87 -20.86 4.51
C LEU A 9 32.02 -20.23 3.12
N VAL A 10 32.16 -21.08 2.10
CA VAL A 10 32.04 -20.67 0.70
C VAL A 10 30.56 -20.32 0.52
N VAL A 11 30.24 -19.03 0.67
CA VAL A 11 28.97 -18.51 0.17
C VAL A 11 29.03 -18.67 -1.34
N ASP A 12 28.23 -19.61 -1.83
CA ASP A 12 28.16 -19.99 -3.23
C ASP A 12 27.84 -18.78 -4.10
N LYS A 13 28.67 -18.54 -5.12
CA LYS A 13 28.59 -17.36 -5.99
C LYS A 13 27.27 -17.34 -6.78
N ASP A 14 26.75 -18.52 -7.10
CA ASP A 14 25.47 -18.69 -7.80
C ASP A 14 24.28 -18.30 -6.90
N GLY A 15 24.36 -18.58 -5.60
CA GLY A 15 23.37 -18.12 -4.62
C GLY A 15 23.40 -16.61 -4.40
N ALA A 16 24.57 -15.99 -4.48
CA ALA A 16 24.72 -14.53 -4.35
C ALA A 16 24.14 -13.77 -5.57
N ASP A 17 24.30 -14.30 -6.78
CA ASP A 17 23.76 -13.68 -8.00
C ASP A 17 22.24 -13.88 -8.11
N ALA A 18 21.71 -15.04 -7.70
CA ALA A 18 20.26 -15.26 -7.60
C ALA A 18 19.61 -14.30 -6.58
N PHE A 19 20.19 -14.16 -5.39
CA PHE A 19 19.70 -13.25 -4.36
C PHE A 19 19.71 -11.78 -4.80
N ARG A 20 20.73 -11.36 -5.55
CA ARG A 20 20.79 -10.01 -6.14
C ARG A 20 19.69 -9.78 -7.16
N HIS A 21 19.47 -10.73 -8.06
CA HIS A 21 18.43 -10.64 -9.07
C HIS A 21 17.03 -10.54 -8.47
N GLU A 22 16.75 -11.32 -7.42
CA GLU A 22 15.47 -11.27 -6.71
C GLU A 22 15.25 -9.94 -5.97
N ASN A 23 16.30 -9.41 -5.33
CA ASN A 23 16.23 -8.08 -4.71
C ASN A 23 15.97 -6.99 -5.74
N ASP A 24 16.65 -7.02 -6.90
CA ASP A 24 16.41 -6.06 -7.98
C ASP A 24 14.97 -6.11 -8.49
N GLN A 25 14.39 -7.32 -8.59
CA GLN A 25 12.98 -7.51 -8.93
C GLN A 25 12.06 -6.87 -7.88
N LEU A 26 12.37 -7.04 -6.59
CA LEU A 26 11.57 -6.47 -5.50
C LEU A 26 11.64 -4.93 -5.47
N LEU A 27 12.84 -4.39 -5.69
CA LEU A 27 13.06 -2.94 -5.79
C LEU A 27 12.36 -2.31 -7.01
N SER A 28 12.15 -3.08 -8.08
CA SER A 28 11.41 -2.62 -9.27
C SER A 28 9.93 -2.32 -9.01
N LEU A 29 9.40 -2.76 -7.86
CA LEU A 29 8.02 -2.47 -7.43
C LEU A 29 7.87 -1.09 -6.78
N LEU A 30 8.99 -0.44 -6.44
CA LEU A 30 9.00 0.90 -5.84
C LEU A 30 8.82 1.99 -6.90
N PRO A 31 8.37 3.19 -6.51
CA PRO A 31 8.33 4.35 -7.40
C PRO A 31 9.70 4.68 -8.00
N ALA A 32 9.75 5.40 -9.12
CA ALA A 32 11.04 5.80 -9.71
C ALA A 32 11.84 6.75 -8.79
N SER A 33 11.15 7.59 -8.01
CA SER A 33 11.74 8.53 -7.06
C SER A 33 10.74 8.96 -6.00
N TYR A 34 11.23 9.52 -4.90
CA TYR A 34 10.42 10.14 -3.87
C TYR A 34 11.04 11.48 -3.42
N ARG A 35 10.23 12.33 -2.78
CA ARG A 35 10.70 13.58 -2.17
C ARG A 35 11.16 13.35 -0.73
N THR A 36 12.36 13.81 -0.40
CA THR A 36 12.90 13.78 0.96
C THR A 36 12.24 14.84 1.84
N GLU A 37 12.55 14.84 3.14
CA GLU A 37 12.08 15.88 4.07
C GLU A 37 12.68 17.27 3.76
N SER A 38 13.78 17.34 3.00
CA SER A 38 14.39 18.59 2.52
C SER A 38 13.86 19.02 1.14
N ASP A 39 12.79 18.40 0.64
CA ASP A 39 12.20 18.57 -0.70
C ASP A 39 13.09 18.19 -1.90
N ASP A 40 14.24 17.54 -1.64
CA ASP A 40 15.11 16.96 -2.66
C ASP A 40 14.50 15.69 -3.28
N LEU A 41 14.97 15.31 -4.48
CA LEU A 41 14.58 14.07 -5.14
C LEU A 41 15.60 12.96 -4.87
N ALA A 42 15.11 11.79 -4.44
CA ALA A 42 15.92 10.61 -4.17
C ALA A 42 15.38 9.35 -4.85
N ALA A 43 16.30 8.43 -5.21
CA ALA A 43 15.96 7.11 -5.71
C ALA A 43 15.72 6.13 -4.54
N PRO A 44 14.68 5.26 -4.58
CA PRO A 44 14.37 4.37 -3.46
C PRO A 44 15.45 3.34 -3.15
N ALA A 45 16.19 2.86 -4.16
CA ALA A 45 17.18 1.79 -4.00
C ALA A 45 18.24 2.09 -2.92
N ARG A 46 18.48 3.36 -2.59
CA ARG A 46 19.42 3.77 -1.54
C ARG A 46 18.81 3.78 -0.14
N HIS A 47 17.49 3.99 -0.05
CA HIS A 47 16.75 4.20 1.20
C HIS A 47 15.31 3.67 1.06
N VAL A 48 15.17 2.35 0.94
CA VAL A 48 13.88 1.68 0.70
C VAL A 48 12.89 1.97 1.82
N THR A 49 13.31 1.82 3.08
CA THR A 49 12.46 2.06 4.25
C THR A 49 11.91 3.48 4.28
N THR A 50 12.75 4.49 4.01
CA THR A 50 12.32 5.90 3.95
C THR A 50 11.34 6.15 2.81
N CYS A 51 11.53 5.51 1.65
CA CYS A 51 10.58 5.55 0.56
C CYS A 51 9.22 4.97 0.98
N ILE A 52 9.19 3.80 1.63
CA ILE A 52 7.96 3.16 2.10
C ILE A 52 7.26 4.01 3.16
N GLU A 53 8.02 4.58 4.10
CA GLU A 53 7.50 5.50 5.11
C GLU A 53 6.85 6.74 4.50
N LYS A 54 7.36 7.21 3.36
CA LYS A 54 6.79 8.32 2.60
C LYS A 54 5.55 7.90 1.80
N GLU A 55 5.58 6.72 1.16
CA GLU A 55 4.46 6.16 0.40
C GLU A 55 3.23 5.88 1.27
N LEU A 56 3.44 5.45 2.52
CA LEU A 56 2.38 5.15 3.48
C LEU A 56 2.19 6.28 4.52
N ASN A 57 2.62 7.50 4.20
CA ASN A 57 2.65 8.60 5.15
C ASN A 57 1.28 9.25 5.38
N LEU A 58 0.89 9.41 6.65
CA LEU A 58 -0.35 10.11 7.04
C LEU A 58 -0.08 11.46 7.75
N ARG A 59 1.15 11.99 7.69
CA ARG A 59 1.58 13.12 8.55
C ARG A 59 0.84 14.43 8.27
N ARG A 60 0.46 14.76 7.03
CA ARG A 60 -0.26 16.02 6.78
C ARG A 60 -1.64 16.00 7.42
N LEU A 61 -2.29 14.83 7.42
CA LEU A 61 -3.58 14.64 8.08
C LEU A 61 -3.47 14.75 9.61
N THR A 62 -2.37 14.29 10.20
CA THR A 62 -2.14 14.36 11.66
C THR A 62 -1.65 15.73 12.14
N SER A 63 -1.07 16.56 11.25
CA SER A 63 -0.60 17.92 11.57
C SER A 63 -1.71 18.95 11.76
N ILE A 64 -2.95 18.63 11.35
CA ILE A 64 -4.14 19.43 11.65
C ILE A 64 -4.54 19.10 13.10
N HIS A 65 -3.94 19.81 14.06
CA HIS A 65 -4.31 19.71 15.47
C HIS A 65 -5.82 20.00 15.65
N GLY A 66 -6.55 19.00 16.17
CA GLY A 66 -7.97 19.13 16.51
C GLY A 66 -8.79 18.05 15.82
N TRP A 67 -9.02 16.95 16.52
CA TRP A 67 -9.63 15.72 16.03
C TRP A 67 -11.14 15.59 16.34
N PRO A 68 -12.00 16.63 16.34
CA PRO A 68 -13.29 16.46 17.00
C PRO A 68 -14.29 15.63 16.17
N TRP A 69 -14.19 15.57 14.85
CA TRP A 69 -15.09 14.74 14.03
C TRP A 69 -14.34 14.29 12.78
N LEU A 70 -14.25 12.99 12.62
CA LEU A 70 -13.79 12.35 11.39
C LEU A 70 -15.11 12.71 10.68
N ALA A 71 -15.07 13.58 9.67
CA ALA A 71 -16.25 14.00 8.89
C ALA A 71 -16.81 12.88 7.98
N GLY A 72 -16.60 11.63 8.40
CA GLY A 72 -16.98 10.38 7.77
C GLY A 72 -17.63 9.46 8.79
N ARG A 73 -18.51 8.58 8.32
CA ARG A 73 -19.10 7.54 9.17
C ARG A 73 -18.07 6.43 9.42
N PRO A 74 -18.02 5.82 10.62
CA PRO A 74 -17.11 4.71 10.92
C PRO A 74 -17.59 3.44 10.22
N MET A 75 -17.34 3.39 8.91
CA MET A 75 -17.67 2.29 8.04
C MET A 75 -16.69 2.25 6.87
N PRO A 76 -16.47 1.08 6.25
CA PRO A 76 -15.70 0.99 5.01
C PRO A 76 -16.29 1.89 3.90
N PRO A 77 -15.47 2.30 2.91
CA PRO A 77 -15.96 3.12 1.81
C PRO A 77 -17.04 2.40 1.01
N ARG A 78 -17.93 3.18 0.39
CA ARG A 78 -18.89 2.58 -0.55
C ARG A 78 -18.17 2.12 -1.82
N PRO A 79 -18.62 1.01 -2.45
CA PRO A 79 -17.99 0.48 -3.66
C PRO A 79 -17.90 1.48 -4.82
N LEU A 80 -16.98 1.27 -5.75
CA LEU A 80 -16.69 2.20 -6.86
C LEU A 80 -17.93 2.52 -7.72
N HIS A 81 -18.73 1.51 -8.08
CA HIS A 81 -19.97 1.72 -8.86
C HIS A 81 -20.94 2.66 -8.13
N HIS A 82 -20.98 2.62 -6.79
CA HIS A 82 -21.78 3.55 -6.00
C HIS A 82 -21.19 4.97 -6.06
N GLN A 83 -19.86 5.12 -6.03
CA GLN A 83 -19.22 6.43 -6.19
C GLN A 83 -19.65 7.08 -7.51
N LEU A 84 -19.63 6.30 -8.60
CA LEU A 84 -20.09 6.74 -9.92
C LEU A 84 -21.60 7.05 -9.95
N LEU A 85 -22.42 6.21 -9.30
CA LEU A 85 -23.88 6.40 -9.22
C LEU A 85 -24.25 7.75 -8.59
N VAL A 86 -23.51 8.19 -7.57
CA VAL A 86 -23.75 9.49 -6.93
C VAL A 86 -23.07 10.67 -7.65
N GLY A 87 -22.53 10.42 -8.85
CA GLY A 87 -21.91 11.44 -9.69
C GLY A 87 -20.51 11.87 -9.25
N ARG A 88 -19.81 11.06 -8.44
CA ARG A 88 -18.41 11.32 -8.10
C ARG A 88 -17.48 10.80 -9.17
N GLU A 89 -16.60 11.67 -9.63
CA GLU A 89 -15.44 11.31 -10.44
C GLU A 89 -14.30 10.80 -9.55
N VAL A 90 -13.63 9.74 -9.99
CA VAL A 90 -12.44 9.21 -9.34
C VAL A 90 -11.21 9.98 -9.82
N ILE A 91 -10.52 10.65 -8.90
CA ILE A 91 -9.27 11.38 -9.15
C ILE A 91 -8.11 10.61 -8.54
N VAL A 92 -7.10 10.29 -9.35
CA VAL A 92 -5.89 9.59 -8.90
C VAL A 92 -4.99 10.55 -8.11
N THR A 93 -4.47 10.09 -6.97
CA THR A 93 -3.47 10.78 -6.15
C THR A 93 -2.41 9.79 -5.68
N GLU A 94 -1.14 10.17 -5.59
CA GLU A 94 -0.13 9.32 -4.94
C GLU A 94 -0.02 9.57 -3.43
N GLN A 95 -0.78 10.54 -2.91
CA GLN A 95 -0.75 10.90 -1.48
C GLN A 95 -1.69 10.01 -0.68
N MET A 96 -1.14 9.33 0.32
CA MET A 96 -1.85 8.40 1.19
C MET A 96 -2.88 9.08 2.10
N ASP A 97 -2.59 10.28 2.60
CA ASP A 97 -3.51 11.06 3.43
C ASP A 97 -4.75 11.55 2.67
N MET A 98 -4.62 11.77 1.35
CA MET A 98 -5.72 12.13 0.45
C MET A 98 -6.58 10.93 0.04
N HIS A 99 -6.13 9.69 0.27
CA HIS A 99 -6.90 8.51 -0.06
C HIS A 99 -8.27 8.53 0.64
N LEU A 100 -9.35 8.40 -0.14
CA LEU A 100 -10.76 8.48 0.30
C LEU A 100 -11.23 9.85 0.79
N VAL A 101 -10.45 10.91 0.57
CA VAL A 101 -10.96 12.27 0.71
C VAL A 101 -11.93 12.53 -0.46
N TRP A 102 -13.09 13.09 -0.17
CA TRP A 102 -14.14 13.30 -1.18
C TRP A 102 -14.81 14.67 -1.07
N THR A 103 -15.30 15.13 -2.20
CA THR A 103 -16.19 16.28 -2.35
C THR A 103 -17.48 15.84 -3.04
N THR A 104 -18.45 16.75 -3.19
CA THR A 104 -19.69 16.44 -3.92
C THR A 104 -19.42 15.85 -5.30
N SER A 105 -18.34 16.27 -5.97
CA SER A 105 -18.03 15.87 -7.35
C SER A 105 -16.89 14.88 -7.47
N TRP A 106 -16.04 14.73 -6.45
CA TRP A 106 -14.78 13.99 -6.59
C TRP A 106 -14.55 13.05 -5.42
N ILE A 107 -13.80 11.98 -5.67
CA ILE A 107 -13.15 11.17 -4.65
C ILE A 107 -11.70 10.93 -5.05
N PHE A 108 -10.78 11.21 -4.15
CA PHE A 108 -9.35 11.01 -4.35
C PHE A 108 -8.98 9.58 -3.97
N LEU A 109 -8.44 8.82 -4.92
CA LEU A 109 -7.99 7.44 -4.70
C LEU A 109 -6.52 7.31 -5.06
N LYS A 110 -5.80 6.54 -4.23
CA LYS A 110 -4.38 6.24 -4.44
C LYS A 110 -4.29 4.84 -5.01
N PRO A 111 -3.74 4.63 -6.22
CA PRO A 111 -3.57 3.31 -6.79
C PRO A 111 -2.83 2.38 -5.83
N ILE A 112 -3.18 1.09 -5.84
CA ILE A 112 -2.49 0.12 -4.99
C ILE A 112 -1.02 0.04 -5.44
N PRO A 113 -0.05 0.40 -4.59
CA PRO A 113 1.35 0.20 -4.90
C PRO A 113 1.64 -1.28 -5.10
N ARG A 114 2.34 -1.63 -6.18
CA ARG A 114 2.59 -3.04 -6.58
C ARG A 114 3.27 -3.83 -5.47
N PHE A 115 4.15 -3.18 -4.70
CA PHE A 115 4.83 -3.80 -3.58
C PHE A 115 3.90 -4.29 -2.46
N LEU A 116 2.69 -3.72 -2.30
CA LEU A 116 1.72 -4.21 -1.31
C LEU A 116 1.04 -5.51 -1.73
N LEU A 117 1.14 -5.90 -3.01
CA LEU A 117 0.61 -7.15 -3.55
C LEU A 117 1.67 -8.25 -3.64
N GLU A 118 2.90 -7.99 -3.20
CA GLU A 118 4.02 -8.94 -3.22
C GLU A 118 4.32 -9.47 -1.80
N PRO A 119 4.00 -10.73 -1.48
CA PRO A 119 4.16 -11.28 -0.13
C PRO A 119 5.58 -11.17 0.42
N ARG A 120 6.61 -11.30 -0.42
CA ARG A 120 8.00 -11.14 0.03
C ARG A 120 8.28 -9.73 0.54
N PHE A 121 7.70 -8.72 -0.08
CA PHE A 121 7.86 -7.33 0.32
C PHE A 121 7.35 -7.09 1.75
N TRP A 122 6.24 -7.75 2.12
CA TRP A 122 5.71 -7.69 3.47
C TRP A 122 6.70 -8.26 4.48
N HIS A 123 7.27 -9.42 4.16
CA HIS A 123 8.25 -10.09 5.01
C HIS A 123 9.51 -9.24 5.21
N GLU A 124 10.01 -8.62 4.14
CA GLU A 124 11.26 -7.86 4.20
C GLU A 124 11.12 -6.48 4.83
N TYR A 125 10.04 -5.74 4.51
CA TYR A 125 9.95 -4.32 4.86
C TYR A 125 8.81 -3.95 5.82
N LEU A 126 7.79 -4.79 5.99
CA LEU A 126 6.61 -4.47 6.82
C LEU A 126 6.54 -5.31 8.11
N SER A 127 7.40 -6.32 8.29
CA SER A 127 7.42 -7.19 9.49
C SER A 127 7.76 -6.45 10.78
N CYS A 128 8.71 -5.52 10.74
CA CYS A 128 9.26 -4.87 11.93
C CYS A 128 8.55 -3.54 12.29
N GLY A 129 7.87 -2.91 11.32
CA GLY A 129 7.20 -1.62 11.50
C GLY A 129 5.70 -1.79 11.77
N GLN A 130 5.30 -1.91 13.03
CA GLN A 130 3.89 -2.12 13.40
C GLN A 130 2.97 -1.04 12.80
N GLU A 131 3.38 0.23 12.84
CA GLU A 131 2.60 1.33 12.26
C GLU A 131 2.48 1.24 10.73
N LEU A 132 3.58 0.94 10.03
CA LEU A 132 3.58 0.82 8.56
C LEU A 132 2.68 -0.34 8.13
N ARG A 133 2.78 -1.47 8.83
CA ARG A 133 1.92 -2.63 8.61
C ARG A 133 0.45 -2.29 8.84
N GLN A 134 0.13 -1.57 9.92
CA GLN A 134 -1.23 -1.12 10.23
C GLN A 134 -1.78 -0.19 9.15
N ARG A 135 -0.97 0.74 8.63
CA ARG A 135 -1.37 1.64 7.52
C ARG A 135 -1.58 0.87 6.22
N ALA A 136 -0.67 -0.05 5.89
CA ALA A 136 -0.79 -0.89 4.70
C ALA A 136 -2.03 -1.78 4.75
N LEU A 137 -2.32 -2.44 5.88
CA LEU A 137 -3.51 -3.27 6.03
C LEU A 137 -4.80 -2.43 5.96
N GLY A 138 -4.83 -1.26 6.60
CA GLY A 138 -5.99 -0.36 6.52
C GLY A 138 -6.26 0.14 5.11
N PHE A 139 -5.20 0.41 4.35
CA PHE A 139 -5.29 0.77 2.94
C PHE A 139 -5.81 -0.36 2.06
N LEU A 140 -5.35 -1.59 2.28
CA LEU A 140 -5.85 -2.72 1.51
C LEU A 140 -7.29 -3.05 1.85
N LEU A 141 -7.70 -2.83 3.11
CA LEU A 141 -9.10 -2.95 3.53
C LEU A 141 -10.01 -1.97 2.78
N SER A 142 -9.58 -0.71 2.58
CA SER A 142 -10.39 0.24 1.83
C SER A 142 -10.63 -0.25 0.40
N TYR A 143 -9.62 -0.86 -0.23
CA TYR A 143 -9.73 -1.44 -1.55
C TYR A 143 -10.62 -2.69 -1.60
N ALA A 144 -10.55 -3.56 -0.59
CA ALA A 144 -11.48 -4.68 -0.45
C ALA A 144 -12.94 -4.20 -0.44
N ALA A 145 -13.23 -3.06 0.20
CA ALA A 145 -14.56 -2.46 0.21
C ALA A 145 -14.91 -1.73 -1.11
N LEU A 146 -13.98 -0.97 -1.68
CA LEU A 146 -14.16 -0.27 -2.96
C LEU A 146 -14.44 -1.23 -4.12
N ILE A 147 -13.80 -2.41 -4.10
CA ILE A 147 -13.81 -3.40 -5.19
C ILE A 147 -14.54 -4.67 -4.73
N SER A 148 -15.82 -4.51 -4.40
CA SER A 148 -16.67 -5.60 -3.90
C SER A 148 -17.24 -6.47 -5.02
N TYR A 149 -17.51 -5.87 -6.19
CA TYR A 149 -18.10 -6.55 -7.34
C TYR A 149 -17.15 -6.55 -8.54
N GLU A 150 -17.39 -7.46 -9.50
CA GLU A 150 -16.59 -7.53 -10.73
C GLU A 150 -16.75 -6.24 -11.58
N SER A 151 -17.89 -5.56 -11.51
CA SER A 151 -18.06 -4.22 -12.11
C SER A 151 -17.14 -3.18 -11.47
N ASP A 152 -16.99 -3.18 -10.14
CA ASP A 152 -16.03 -2.31 -9.45
C ASP A 152 -14.60 -2.63 -9.86
N PHE A 153 -14.29 -3.92 -10.03
CA PHE A 153 -12.99 -4.35 -10.49
C PHE A 153 -12.69 -3.79 -11.88
N LEU A 154 -13.62 -3.89 -12.83
CA LEU A 154 -13.46 -3.29 -14.15
C LEU A 154 -13.27 -1.76 -14.08
N VAL A 155 -14.01 -1.06 -13.22
CA VAL A 155 -13.80 0.39 -12.97
C VAL A 155 -12.40 0.65 -12.40
N ALA A 156 -11.94 -0.15 -11.44
CA ALA A 156 -10.61 0.01 -10.86
C ALA A 156 -9.51 -0.21 -11.90
N LYS A 157 -9.69 -1.14 -12.85
CA LYS A 157 -8.77 -1.36 -13.97
C LYS A 157 -8.77 -0.20 -14.95
N GLU A 158 -9.95 0.30 -15.32
CA GLU A 158 -10.12 1.47 -16.19
C GLU A 158 -9.44 2.72 -15.61
N LYS A 159 -9.58 2.92 -14.29
CA LYS A 159 -8.98 4.05 -13.56
C LYS A 159 -7.54 3.81 -13.11
N HIS A 160 -6.92 2.71 -13.52
CA HIS A 160 -5.55 2.33 -13.15
C HIS A 160 -5.29 2.29 -11.63
N LEU A 161 -6.31 1.95 -10.84
CA LEU A 161 -6.21 1.82 -9.38
C LEU A 161 -5.61 0.48 -8.95
N LEU A 162 -5.65 -0.52 -9.84
CA LEU A 162 -5.03 -1.82 -9.68
C LEU A 162 -4.02 -2.06 -10.80
N PRO A 163 -2.91 -2.78 -10.52
CA PRO A 163 -1.98 -3.18 -11.59
C PRO A 163 -2.68 -3.98 -12.68
N ILE A 164 -2.33 -3.74 -13.95
CA ILE A 164 -3.03 -4.30 -15.10
C ILE A 164 -2.90 -5.83 -15.18
N GLU A 165 -1.85 -6.37 -14.59
CA GLU A 165 -1.55 -7.80 -14.50
C GLU A 165 -2.45 -8.56 -13.51
N VAL A 166 -3.10 -7.89 -12.55
CA VAL A 166 -3.94 -8.56 -11.55
C VAL A 166 -5.26 -9.00 -12.20
N PRO A 167 -5.60 -10.30 -12.23
CA PRO A 167 -6.90 -10.78 -12.69
C PRO A 167 -7.92 -10.86 -11.53
N TRP A 168 -9.21 -10.88 -11.87
CA TRP A 168 -10.29 -10.93 -10.87
C TRP A 168 -10.19 -12.11 -9.89
N PRO A 169 -9.89 -13.36 -10.32
CA PRO A 169 -9.71 -14.47 -9.37
C PRO A 169 -8.61 -14.20 -8.33
N SER A 170 -7.47 -13.64 -8.74
CA SER A 170 -6.38 -13.29 -7.82
C SER A 170 -6.79 -12.20 -6.84
N TRP A 171 -7.55 -11.20 -7.30
CA TRP A 171 -8.11 -10.18 -6.40
C TRP A 171 -9.03 -10.80 -5.34
N ARG A 172 -9.91 -11.74 -5.71
CA ARG A 172 -10.76 -12.43 -4.74
C ARG A 172 -9.96 -13.22 -3.71
N THR A 173 -8.94 -13.97 -4.16
CA THR A 173 -8.04 -14.70 -3.25
C THR A 173 -7.35 -13.74 -2.29
N PHE A 174 -6.81 -12.64 -2.80
CA PHE A 174 -6.14 -11.63 -2.00
C PHE A 174 -7.08 -11.04 -0.92
N VAL A 175 -8.31 -10.70 -1.26
CA VAL A 175 -9.30 -10.20 -0.28
C VAL A 175 -9.62 -11.23 0.81
N GLN A 176 -9.64 -12.53 0.47
CA GLN A 176 -9.82 -13.60 1.47
C GLN A 176 -8.64 -13.68 2.45
N GLU A 177 -7.42 -13.52 1.95
CA GLU A 177 -6.18 -13.53 2.76
C GLU A 177 -6.08 -12.33 3.72
N LEU A 178 -6.80 -11.24 3.46
CA LEU A 178 -6.84 -10.09 4.37
C LEU A 178 -7.62 -10.36 5.67
N HIS A 179 -8.47 -11.40 5.73
CA HIS A 179 -9.31 -11.71 6.90
C HIS A 179 -10.10 -10.49 7.40
N THR A 180 -10.83 -9.85 6.48
CA THR A 180 -11.49 -8.54 6.70
C THR A 180 -12.40 -8.48 7.93
N GLU A 181 -12.98 -9.60 8.33
CA GLU A 181 -13.84 -9.73 9.51
C GLU A 181 -13.11 -9.52 10.85
N HIS A 182 -11.79 -9.72 10.90
CA HIS A 182 -10.95 -9.60 12.11
C HIS A 182 -9.86 -8.52 11.99
N ILE A 183 -9.92 -7.68 10.95
CA ILE A 183 -8.78 -6.84 10.57
C ILE A 183 -8.64 -5.57 11.42
N TYR A 184 -9.73 -5.03 11.99
CA TYR A 184 -9.77 -3.71 12.66
C TYR A 184 -8.74 -3.50 13.80
N PRO A 185 -8.43 -4.49 14.66
CA PRO A 185 -7.37 -4.34 15.66
C PRO A 185 -5.95 -4.18 15.05
N ASN A 186 -5.80 -4.53 13.78
CA ASN A 186 -4.51 -4.60 13.08
C ASN A 186 -4.34 -3.49 12.04
N ILE A 187 -5.22 -2.48 11.99
CA ILE A 187 -5.13 -1.35 11.06
C ILE A 187 -4.98 -0.02 11.78
N ASP A 188 -4.43 0.96 11.06
CA ASP A 188 -4.32 2.34 11.54
C ASP A 188 -5.73 2.95 11.69
N ALA A 189 -5.97 3.66 12.78
CA ALA A 189 -7.28 4.23 13.12
C ALA A 189 -7.85 5.15 12.03
N ARG A 190 -6.99 5.71 11.18
CA ARG A 190 -7.41 6.47 9.99
C ARG A 190 -8.35 5.66 9.08
N PHE A 191 -8.16 4.35 8.98
CA PHE A 191 -8.93 3.46 8.10
C PHE A 191 -10.20 2.91 8.76
N TYR A 192 -10.50 3.29 10.00
CA TYR A 192 -11.81 2.99 10.60
C TYR A 192 -12.93 3.77 9.90
N TYR A 193 -12.56 4.79 9.11
CA TYR A 193 -13.46 5.69 8.43
C TYR A 193 -13.13 5.70 6.94
N GLY A 194 -14.02 5.10 6.16
CA GLY A 194 -13.81 4.84 4.76
C GLY A 194 -13.97 6.04 3.84
N GLU A 195 -14.67 7.10 4.22
CA GLU A 195 -14.86 8.27 3.36
C GLU A 195 -14.69 9.55 4.18
N LEU A 196 -13.71 10.39 3.84
CA LEU A 196 -13.44 11.66 4.54
C LEU A 196 -13.94 12.86 3.76
N ARG A 197 -14.73 13.71 4.41
CA ARG A 197 -15.17 14.98 3.84
C ARG A 197 -14.28 16.14 4.29
#